data_AF-A0A1X6NI76-F1
#
_entry.id   AF-A0A1X6NI76-F1
#
_cell.length_a   1.000
_cell.length_b   1.000
_cell.length_c   1.000
_cell.angle_alpha   90.00
_cell.angle_beta   90.00
_cell.angle_gamma   90.00
#
_symmetry.space_group_name_H-M   'P 1'
#
loop_
_entity.id
_entity.type
_entity.pdbx_description
1 polymer ?
#
loop_
_entity_poly.entity_id
_entity_poly.type
_entity_poly.pdbx_seq_one_letter_code
_entity_poly.pdbx_strand_id
1 'polypeptide(L)'
;MPERARIKPTLLPLSTPLHVPGEAEVCLFVKDPQRAVKDYFAAAGDSGGVTRVMGLDKLRKRYRTYEGKRELVAAYDLFLADDRIELLLPKLLGDAFFRSKKMPLPVRLGRNPVKEARRALRSTRLTLSGGSCVAVVAGGTGMATAALAANVADVLVGVAAKAPGGWSNVLSVHLKTPDSVALPIYSSVVAPADLVKADRAGGKAPVAPADLVKADRKGGKAAAAPPLAPAVAAV
;
A
#
# COMPACT_ATOMS: atom_id res chain seq x y z
N MET A 1 -4.44 -5.23 17.73
CA MET A 1 -5.23 -4.06 17.26
C MET A 1 -4.38 -2.78 17.37
N PRO A 2 -4.21 -1.94 16.33
CA PRO A 2 -3.44 -0.70 16.49
C PRO A 2 -4.22 0.32 17.35
N GLU A 3 -3.63 0.71 18.49
CA GLU A 3 -4.20 1.62 19.50
C GLU A 3 -4.48 3.05 18.98
N ARG A 4 -3.86 3.42 17.84
CA ARG A 4 -4.17 4.63 17.07
C ARG A 4 -4.11 4.31 15.59
N ALA A 5 -5.11 4.77 14.84
CA ALA A 5 -5.09 4.70 13.37
C ALA A 5 -3.83 5.39 12.86
N ARG A 6 -2.87 4.60 12.35
CA ARG A 6 -1.69 5.14 11.67
C ARG A 6 -2.11 5.53 10.26
N ILE A 7 -2.78 6.68 10.17
CA ILE A 7 -3.22 7.30 8.91
C ILE A 7 -2.01 7.61 8.00
N LYS A 8 -0.79 7.65 8.57
CA LYS A 8 0.45 7.82 7.81
C LYS A 8 0.60 6.69 6.78
N PRO A 9 0.58 7.00 5.48
CA PRO A 9 0.88 6.01 4.47
C PRO A 9 2.35 5.61 4.60
N THR A 10 2.63 4.33 4.74
CA THR A 10 4.00 3.81 4.77
C THR A 10 4.36 3.24 3.41
N LEU A 11 5.61 3.44 2.99
CA LEU A 11 6.12 2.98 1.70
C LEU A 11 6.55 1.51 1.75
N LEU A 12 5.91 0.65 0.97
CA LEU A 12 6.31 -0.73 0.76
C LEU A 12 7.08 -0.85 -0.55
N PRO A 13 8.39 -1.16 -0.53
CA PRO A 13 9.15 -1.30 -1.77
C PRO A 13 8.61 -2.49 -2.58
N LEU A 14 8.47 -2.31 -3.89
CA LEU A 14 8.16 -3.40 -4.82
C LEU A 14 9.35 -3.69 -5.71
N SER A 15 9.46 -4.97 -6.13
CA SER A 15 10.42 -5.40 -7.14
C SER A 15 10.11 -4.81 -8.52
N THR A 16 8.82 -4.73 -8.90
CA THR A 16 8.40 -4.14 -10.18
C THR A 16 7.69 -2.79 -9.95
N PRO A 17 8.10 -1.70 -10.63
CA PRO A 17 7.44 -0.39 -10.49
C PRO A 17 6.01 -0.44 -10.99
N LEU A 18 5.05 0.13 -10.24
CA LEU A 18 3.64 0.20 -10.63
C LEU A 18 3.33 1.16 -11.78
N HIS A 19 4.16 2.20 -11.90
CA HIS A 19 3.95 3.26 -12.88
C HIS A 19 5.18 3.34 -13.77
N VAL A 20 4.93 3.40 -15.07
CA VAL A 20 5.99 3.67 -16.04
C VAL A 20 6.36 5.16 -15.90
N PRO A 21 7.63 5.50 -15.64
CA PRO A 21 8.06 6.88 -15.54
C PRO A 21 7.96 7.52 -16.93
N GLY A 22 6.90 8.29 -17.17
CA GLY A 22 6.64 8.94 -18.46
C GLY A 22 5.16 9.29 -18.67
N GLU A 23 4.26 8.45 -18.18
CA GLU A 23 2.80 8.68 -18.28
C GLU A 23 2.20 9.26 -17.01
N ALA A 24 2.79 8.97 -15.85
CA ALA A 24 2.26 9.44 -14.57
C ALA A 24 2.68 10.90 -14.30
N GLU A 25 1.70 11.79 -14.13
CA GLU A 25 1.95 13.12 -13.62
C GLU A 25 2.15 13.07 -12.10
N VAL A 26 3.40 13.29 -11.65
CA VAL A 26 3.76 13.23 -10.24
C VAL A 26 3.95 14.65 -9.70
N CYS A 27 3.25 14.95 -8.62
CA CYS A 27 3.40 16.22 -7.91
C CYS A 27 4.11 16.04 -6.56
N LEU A 28 5.14 16.85 -6.30
CA LEU A 28 5.85 16.89 -5.03
C LEU A 28 5.46 18.12 -4.20
N PHE A 29 4.97 17.89 -2.98
CA PHE A 29 4.74 18.91 -1.97
C PHE A 29 5.99 19.13 -1.12
N VAL A 30 6.41 20.39 -1.03
CA VAL A 30 7.64 20.81 -0.35
C VAL A 30 7.33 21.90 0.66
N LYS A 31 8.06 21.91 1.78
CA LYS A 31 8.06 23.02 2.73
C LYS A 31 8.90 24.19 2.20
N ASP A 32 8.40 25.41 2.32
CA ASP A 32 9.11 26.61 1.88
C ASP A 32 10.50 26.70 2.55
N PRO A 33 11.58 27.00 1.79
CA PRO A 33 11.62 27.56 0.43
C PRO A 33 11.61 26.53 -0.72
N GLN A 34 10.67 26.72 -1.65
CA GLN A 34 10.49 25.90 -2.87
C GLN A 34 11.70 25.92 -3.84
N ARG A 35 12.55 26.96 -3.80
CA ARG A 35 13.64 27.17 -4.76
C ARG A 35 14.74 26.11 -4.62
N ALA A 36 15.19 25.85 -3.38
CA ALA A 36 16.23 24.87 -3.11
C ALA A 36 15.93 23.51 -3.77
N VAL A 37 14.70 23.02 -3.63
CA VAL A 37 14.32 21.72 -4.21
C VAL A 37 14.26 21.77 -5.73
N LYS A 38 13.77 22.85 -6.33
CA LYS A 38 13.81 23.01 -7.79
C LYS A 38 15.23 23.05 -8.34
N ASP A 39 16.14 23.72 -7.64
CA ASP A 39 17.55 23.81 -8.03
C ASP A 39 18.21 22.43 -7.93
N TYR A 40 17.87 21.62 -6.92
CA TYR A 40 18.30 20.22 -6.83
C TYR A 40 17.73 19.33 -7.95
N PHE A 41 16.48 19.53 -8.36
CA PHE A 41 15.88 18.78 -9.47
C PHE A 41 16.46 19.22 -10.83
N ALA A 42 16.75 20.50 -11.00
CA ALA A 42 17.40 21.02 -12.21
C ALA A 42 18.87 20.54 -12.30
N ALA A 43 19.60 20.56 -11.19
CA ALA A 43 20.99 20.08 -11.12
C ALA A 43 21.11 18.56 -11.32
N ALA A 44 20.09 17.80 -10.95
CA ALA A 44 20.10 16.35 -11.10
C ALA A 44 19.89 15.86 -12.53
N GLY A 45 19.44 16.72 -13.47
CA GLY A 45 19.23 16.39 -14.90
C GLY A 45 18.11 15.39 -15.19
N ASP A 46 17.75 14.57 -14.20
CA ASP A 46 16.65 13.64 -14.21
C ASP A 46 15.60 14.08 -13.17
N SER A 47 14.40 14.42 -13.63
CA SER A 47 13.27 14.76 -12.74
C SER A 47 12.86 13.61 -11.80
N GLY A 48 13.46 12.43 -11.94
CA GLY A 48 13.14 11.24 -11.15
C GLY A 48 11.69 10.80 -11.33
N GLY A 49 11.01 11.26 -12.37
CA GLY A 49 9.57 11.09 -12.60
C GLY A 49 8.68 12.19 -12.00
N VAL A 50 9.23 13.28 -11.43
CA VAL A 50 8.46 14.38 -10.83
C VAL A 50 8.19 15.48 -11.85
N THR A 51 6.92 15.69 -12.21
CA THR A 51 6.50 16.69 -13.19
C THR A 51 6.39 18.09 -12.57
N ARG A 52 5.87 18.20 -11.33
CA ARG A 52 5.63 19.50 -10.71
C ARG A 52 5.94 19.53 -9.22
N VAL A 53 6.74 20.53 -8.82
CA VAL A 53 7.00 20.83 -7.40
C VAL A 53 6.08 21.96 -6.93
N MET A 54 5.33 21.75 -5.86
CA MET A 54 4.43 22.74 -5.24
C MET A 54 4.81 23.03 -3.78
N GLY A 55 4.88 24.31 -3.43
CA GLY A 55 5.07 24.76 -2.03
C GLY A 55 3.76 24.79 -1.26
N LEU A 56 3.84 24.72 0.07
CA LEU A 56 2.68 24.78 0.96
C LEU A 56 1.90 26.09 0.83
N ASP A 57 2.60 27.21 0.68
CA ASP A 57 1.94 28.52 0.51
C ASP A 57 1.11 28.60 -0.77
N LYS A 58 1.58 27.97 -1.86
CA LYS A 58 0.82 27.90 -3.12
C LYS A 58 -0.41 27.02 -2.98
N LEU A 59 -0.30 25.92 -2.24
CA LEU A 59 -1.42 25.04 -1.94
C LEU A 59 -2.50 25.77 -1.13
N ARG A 60 -2.08 26.54 -0.12
CA ARG A 60 -2.98 27.33 0.74
C ARG A 60 -3.69 28.47 -0.01
N LYS A 61 -2.99 29.17 -0.91
CA LYS A 61 -3.54 30.32 -1.63
C LYS A 61 -4.40 29.93 -2.83
N ARG A 62 -3.91 29.02 -3.69
CA ARG A 62 -4.56 28.71 -4.97
C ARG A 62 -5.64 27.63 -4.85
N TYR A 63 -5.46 26.66 -3.95
CA TYR A 63 -6.29 25.46 -3.87
C TYR A 63 -7.17 25.42 -2.60
N ARG A 64 -7.63 26.60 -2.15
CA ARG A 64 -8.58 26.72 -1.02
C ARG A 64 -9.99 26.26 -1.42
N THR A 65 -10.41 26.60 -2.63
CA THR A 65 -11.73 26.24 -3.16
C THR A 65 -11.84 24.74 -3.44
N TYR A 66 -13.05 24.21 -3.39
CA TYR A 66 -13.30 22.79 -3.63
C TYR A 66 -12.99 22.40 -5.09
N GLU A 67 -13.30 23.29 -6.05
CA GLU A 67 -13.03 23.09 -7.47
C GLU A 67 -11.54 22.94 -7.74
N GLY A 68 -10.70 23.85 -7.21
CA GLY A 68 -9.25 23.75 -7.37
C GLY A 68 -8.68 22.44 -6.83
N LYS A 69 -9.23 21.91 -5.72
CA LYS A 69 -8.81 20.60 -5.18
C LYS A 69 -9.15 19.47 -6.14
N ARG A 70 -10.34 19.51 -6.77
CA ARG A 70 -10.75 18.49 -7.76
C ARG A 70 -9.90 18.58 -9.03
N GLU A 71 -9.61 19.77 -9.52
CA GLU A 71 -8.69 19.98 -10.64
C GLU A 71 -7.31 19.39 -10.35
N LEU A 72 -6.80 19.59 -9.14
CA LEU A 72 -5.49 19.07 -8.76
C LEU A 72 -5.48 17.53 -8.74
N VAL A 73 -6.54 16.91 -8.23
CA VAL A 73 -6.72 15.44 -8.23
C VAL A 73 -6.90 14.88 -9.64
N ALA A 74 -7.52 15.64 -10.54
CA ALA A 74 -7.76 15.24 -11.92
C ALA A 74 -6.51 15.37 -12.80
N ALA A 75 -5.69 16.39 -12.57
CA ALA A 75 -4.45 16.61 -13.32
C ALA A 75 -3.33 15.64 -12.92
N TYR A 76 -3.18 15.33 -11.63
CA TYR A 76 -2.07 14.52 -11.13
C TYR A 76 -2.51 13.13 -10.66
N ASP A 77 -1.70 12.12 -10.95
CA ASP A 77 -1.95 10.73 -10.55
C ASP A 77 -1.31 10.38 -9.22
N LEU A 78 -0.13 10.91 -8.98
CA LEU A 78 0.64 10.63 -7.78
C LEU A 78 1.04 11.90 -7.05
N PHE A 79 0.92 11.87 -5.74
CA PHE A 79 1.39 12.94 -4.87
C PHE A 79 2.51 12.41 -3.97
N LEU A 80 3.60 13.16 -3.90
CA LEU A 80 4.71 12.97 -2.99
C LEU A 80 4.70 14.15 -2.01
N ALA A 81 5.12 13.94 -0.77
CA ALA A 81 5.20 14.98 0.23
C ALA A 81 6.44 14.80 1.12
N ASP A 82 7.00 15.91 1.56
CA ASP A 82 8.04 15.88 2.59
C ASP A 82 7.49 15.36 3.94
N ASP A 83 8.28 14.58 4.67
CA ASP A 83 7.96 13.99 5.98
C ASP A 83 7.50 15.08 6.98
N ARG A 84 8.03 16.30 6.82
CA ARG A 84 7.75 17.48 7.66
C ARG A 84 6.35 18.08 7.48
N ILE A 85 5.70 17.86 6.34
CA ILE A 85 4.45 18.54 5.98
C ILE A 85 3.23 17.61 6.07
N GLU A 86 3.45 16.31 6.30
CA GLU A 86 2.42 15.28 6.35
C GLU A 86 1.24 15.63 7.27
N LEU A 87 1.52 16.17 8.46
CA LEU A 87 0.49 16.51 9.45
C LEU A 87 -0.44 17.65 8.99
N LEU A 88 0.03 18.49 8.07
CA LEU A 88 -0.73 19.62 7.54
C LEU A 88 -1.55 19.23 6.31
N LEU A 89 -1.15 18.18 5.59
CA LEU A 89 -1.76 17.81 4.30
C LEU A 89 -3.23 17.40 4.40
N PRO A 90 -3.70 16.59 5.37
CA PRO A 90 -5.11 16.24 5.47
C PRO A 90 -6.02 17.47 5.60
N LYS A 91 -5.58 18.49 6.36
CA LYS A 91 -6.34 19.74 6.55
C LYS A 91 -6.41 20.58 5.27
N LEU A 92 -5.34 20.58 4.47
CA LEU A 92 -5.24 21.38 3.25
C LEU A 92 -5.92 20.72 2.05
N LEU A 93 -5.69 19.42 1.86
CA LEU A 93 -6.18 18.65 0.71
C LEU A 93 -7.67 18.30 0.85
N GLY A 94 -8.20 18.27 2.06
CA GLY A 94 -9.62 18.01 2.32
C GLY A 94 -10.12 16.66 1.83
N ASP A 95 -11.44 16.51 1.73
CA ASP A 95 -12.09 15.23 1.45
C ASP A 95 -11.92 14.75 0.00
N ALA A 96 -11.77 15.65 -0.98
CA ALA A 96 -11.60 15.27 -2.38
C ALA A 96 -10.40 14.32 -2.61
N PHE A 97 -9.31 14.53 -1.86
CA PHE A 97 -8.14 13.66 -1.89
C PHE A 97 -8.33 12.34 -1.12
N PHE A 98 -9.16 12.36 -0.08
CA PHE A 98 -9.48 11.17 0.69
C PHE A 98 -10.38 10.22 -0.11
N ARG A 99 -11.41 10.77 -0.76
CA ARG A 99 -12.35 10.03 -1.62
C ARG A 99 -11.66 9.41 -2.84
N SER A 100 -10.73 10.13 -3.45
CA SER A 100 -9.92 9.62 -4.57
C SER A 100 -8.82 8.65 -4.14
N LYS A 101 -8.61 8.46 -2.82
CA LYS A 101 -7.53 7.63 -2.24
C LYS A 101 -6.12 8.06 -2.70
N LYS A 102 -5.96 9.24 -3.31
CA LYS A 102 -4.68 9.78 -3.81
C LYS A 102 -3.91 10.52 -2.70
N MET A 103 -3.78 9.90 -1.53
CA MET A 103 -3.04 10.50 -0.41
C MET A 103 -1.54 10.59 -0.71
N PRO A 104 -0.87 11.72 -0.37
CA PRO A 104 0.55 11.90 -0.66
C PRO A 104 1.43 10.86 0.03
N LEU A 105 2.42 10.37 -0.73
CA LEU A 105 3.46 9.47 -0.25
C LEU A 105 4.57 10.25 0.44
N PRO A 106 5.06 9.80 1.60
CA PRO A 106 6.08 10.51 2.32
C PRO A 106 7.47 10.26 1.74
N VAL A 107 8.24 11.32 1.55
CA VAL A 107 9.61 11.31 1.00
C VAL A 107 10.49 12.14 1.92
N ARG A 108 11.70 11.66 2.25
CA ARG A 108 12.62 12.44 3.08
C ARG A 108 13.56 13.23 2.18
N LEU A 109 13.40 14.55 2.16
CA LEU A 109 14.23 15.42 1.31
C LEU A 109 15.64 15.66 1.89
N GLY A 110 16.22 14.70 2.62
CA GLY A 110 17.44 14.88 3.40
C GLY A 110 18.73 14.93 2.57
N ARG A 111 19.11 13.79 1.94
CA ARG A 111 20.44 13.65 1.32
C ARG A 111 20.40 13.53 -0.21
N ASN A 112 19.36 12.91 -0.77
CA ASN A 112 19.21 12.69 -2.21
C ASN A 112 17.72 12.62 -2.60
N PRO A 113 17.06 13.76 -2.91
CA PRO A 113 15.62 13.79 -3.17
C PRO A 113 15.23 12.96 -4.40
N VAL A 114 16.08 12.89 -5.43
CA VAL A 114 15.81 12.13 -6.66
C VAL A 114 15.80 10.62 -6.43
N LYS A 115 16.76 10.10 -5.64
CA LYS A 115 16.81 8.67 -5.31
C LYS A 115 15.62 8.27 -4.46
N GLU A 116 15.23 9.12 -3.52
CA GLU A 116 14.07 8.88 -2.68
C GLU A 116 12.75 8.99 -3.44
N ALA A 117 12.62 9.94 -4.37
CA ALA A 117 11.46 10.01 -5.27
C ALA A 117 11.35 8.75 -6.14
N ARG A 118 12.46 8.29 -6.73
CA ARG A 118 12.49 7.01 -7.48
C ARG A 118 12.09 5.82 -6.60
N ARG A 119 12.54 5.79 -5.34
CA ARG A 119 12.15 4.76 -4.38
C ARG A 119 10.66 4.84 -4.06
N ALA A 120 10.12 6.03 -3.86
CA ALA A 120 8.70 6.24 -3.59
C ALA A 120 7.83 5.79 -4.77
N LEU A 121 8.24 6.07 -6.01
CA LEU A 121 7.54 5.62 -7.23
C LEU A 121 7.54 4.09 -7.40
N ARG A 122 8.61 3.43 -6.97
CA ARG A 122 8.73 1.97 -6.96
C ARG A 122 8.06 1.33 -5.75
N SER A 123 7.42 2.11 -4.88
CA SER A 123 6.81 1.61 -3.66
C SER A 123 5.30 1.79 -3.67
N THR A 124 4.61 0.87 -3.00
CA THR A 124 3.17 0.96 -2.76
C THR A 124 2.86 1.66 -1.46
N ARG A 125 1.68 2.28 -1.43
CA ARG A 125 1.13 2.88 -0.22
C ARG A 125 0.48 1.82 0.65
N LEU A 126 0.87 1.78 1.92
CA LEU A 126 0.18 1.03 2.96
C LEU A 126 -0.38 2.02 3.98
N THR A 127 -1.71 2.17 4.00
CA THR A 127 -2.40 2.98 5.01
C THR A 127 -3.12 2.06 5.97
N LEU A 128 -2.71 2.09 7.25
CA LEU A 128 -3.36 1.33 8.30
C LEU A 128 -4.53 2.15 8.86
N SER A 129 -5.74 1.83 8.40
CA SER A 129 -6.96 2.37 8.99
C SER A 129 -7.19 1.76 10.38
N GLY A 130 -8.06 2.37 11.18
CA GLY A 130 -8.47 1.81 12.48
C GLY A 130 -9.35 0.55 12.38
N GLY A 131 -9.56 0.02 11.17
CA GLY A 131 -10.33 -1.21 10.94
C GLY A 131 -9.46 -2.45 10.86
N SER A 132 -10.09 -3.61 10.80
CA SER A 132 -9.42 -4.91 10.62
C SER A 132 -8.96 -5.18 9.18
N CYS A 133 -9.52 -4.46 8.20
CA CYS A 133 -9.25 -4.68 6.78
C CYS A 133 -8.37 -3.58 6.19
N VAL A 134 -7.29 -3.98 5.51
CA VAL A 134 -6.39 -3.08 4.79
C VAL A 134 -6.32 -3.51 3.33
N ALA A 135 -6.50 -2.55 2.41
CA ALA A 135 -6.39 -2.79 0.98
C ALA A 135 -5.10 -2.15 0.44
N VAL A 136 -4.28 -2.95 -0.24
CA VAL A 136 -3.04 -2.51 -0.89
C VAL A 136 -3.14 -2.80 -2.39
N VAL A 137 -2.70 -1.86 -3.22
CA VAL A 137 -2.65 -2.03 -4.67
C VAL A 137 -1.32 -2.68 -5.02
N ALA A 138 -1.33 -3.86 -5.64
CA ALA A 138 -0.12 -4.62 -5.98
C ALA A 138 0.26 -4.55 -7.48
N GLY A 139 -0.62 -4.02 -8.34
CA GLY A 139 -0.44 -4.05 -9.80
C GLY A 139 -1.59 -3.44 -10.57
N GLY A 140 -1.32 -3.06 -11.82
CA GLY A 140 -2.33 -2.79 -12.84
C GLY A 140 -2.61 -4.05 -13.68
N THR A 141 -3.77 -4.12 -14.32
CA THR A 141 -4.17 -5.26 -15.18
C THR A 141 -3.33 -5.40 -16.44
N GLY A 142 -2.64 -4.35 -16.89
CA GLY A 142 -1.74 -4.37 -18.04
C GLY A 142 -0.34 -4.96 -17.76
N MET A 143 -0.06 -5.42 -16.54
CA MET A 143 1.24 -6.00 -16.18
C MET A 143 1.30 -7.50 -16.45
N ALA A 144 2.50 -8.01 -16.68
CA ALA A 144 2.75 -9.44 -16.79
C ALA A 144 2.38 -10.16 -15.48
N THR A 145 1.73 -11.32 -15.60
CA THR A 145 1.24 -12.11 -14.45
C THR A 145 2.37 -12.54 -13.51
N ALA A 146 3.55 -12.90 -14.05
CA ALA A 146 4.73 -13.24 -13.27
C ALA A 146 5.23 -12.08 -12.40
N ALA A 147 5.26 -10.86 -12.96
CA ALA A 147 5.65 -9.66 -12.23
C ALA A 147 4.62 -9.29 -11.15
N LEU A 148 3.34 -9.50 -11.43
CA LEU A 148 2.26 -9.26 -10.47
C LEU A 148 2.33 -10.23 -9.29
N ALA A 149 2.61 -11.51 -9.54
CA ALA A 149 2.81 -12.50 -8.48
C ALA A 149 4.00 -12.15 -7.57
N ALA A 150 5.12 -11.70 -8.15
CA ALA A 150 6.29 -11.23 -7.39
C ALA A 150 5.94 -10.01 -6.52
N ASN A 151 5.23 -9.02 -7.09
CA ASN A 151 4.77 -7.86 -6.33
C ASN A 151 3.83 -8.23 -5.18
N VAL A 152 2.92 -9.20 -5.39
CA VAL A 152 2.03 -9.68 -4.33
C VAL A 152 2.82 -10.32 -3.19
N ALA A 153 3.83 -11.14 -3.50
CA ALA A 153 4.72 -11.72 -2.49
C ALA A 153 5.47 -10.65 -1.70
N ASP A 154 6.02 -9.64 -2.38
CA ASP A 154 6.70 -8.50 -1.74
C ASP A 154 5.77 -7.70 -0.82
N VAL A 155 4.53 -7.47 -1.28
CA VAL A 155 3.50 -6.78 -0.47
C VAL A 155 3.19 -7.61 0.77
N LEU A 156 3.04 -8.92 0.67
CA LEU A 156 2.75 -9.78 1.81
C LEU A 156 3.86 -9.72 2.86
N VAL A 157 5.12 -9.86 2.44
CA VAL A 157 6.28 -9.75 3.35
C VAL A 157 6.35 -8.36 3.98
N GLY A 158 6.13 -7.32 3.17
CA GLY A 158 6.19 -5.94 3.61
C GLY A 158 5.05 -5.54 4.57
N VAL A 159 3.84 -6.06 4.35
CA VAL A 159 2.69 -5.89 5.25
C VAL A 159 2.94 -6.63 6.56
N ALA A 160 3.44 -7.86 6.50
CA ALA A 160 3.77 -8.66 7.68
C ALA A 160 4.75 -7.94 8.61
N ALA A 161 5.80 -7.31 8.05
CA ALA A 161 6.81 -6.60 8.82
C ALA A 161 6.30 -5.32 9.49
N LYS A 162 5.23 -4.71 8.95
CA LYS A 162 4.70 -3.43 9.43
C LYS A 162 3.40 -3.54 10.21
N ALA A 163 2.71 -4.68 10.12
CA ALA A 163 1.51 -4.95 10.89
C ALA A 163 1.86 -5.15 12.38
N PRO A 164 1.06 -4.60 13.31
CA PRO A 164 1.21 -4.92 14.73
C PRO A 164 0.93 -6.41 14.93
N GLY A 165 1.87 -7.15 15.52
CA GLY A 165 1.73 -8.60 15.73
C GLY A 165 2.16 -9.47 14.55
N GLY A 166 2.79 -8.91 13.51
CA GLY A 166 3.45 -9.69 12.45
C GLY A 166 2.49 -10.54 11.61
N TRP A 167 3.02 -11.64 11.04
CA TRP A 167 2.22 -12.59 10.25
C TRP A 167 1.15 -13.30 11.08
N SER A 168 1.37 -13.48 12.38
CA SER A 168 0.41 -14.10 13.31
C SER A 168 -0.90 -13.33 13.45
N ASN A 169 -0.90 -12.03 13.14
CA ASN A 169 -2.11 -11.20 13.20
C ASN A 169 -2.85 -11.10 11.85
N VAL A 170 -2.42 -11.84 10.83
CA VAL A 170 -3.10 -11.86 9.52
C VAL A 170 -4.18 -12.95 9.54
N LEU A 171 -5.45 -12.54 9.48
CA LEU A 171 -6.59 -13.46 9.45
C LEU A 171 -6.79 -14.05 8.05
N SER A 172 -6.97 -13.20 7.05
CA SER A 172 -7.18 -13.63 5.68
C SER A 172 -6.58 -12.64 4.69
N VAL A 173 -6.16 -13.16 3.54
CA VAL A 173 -5.70 -12.37 2.40
C VAL A 173 -6.63 -12.66 1.24
N HIS A 174 -7.21 -11.60 0.69
CA HIS A 174 -8.05 -11.67 -0.49
C HIS A 174 -7.48 -10.79 -1.60
N LEU A 175 -7.47 -11.30 -2.82
CA LEU A 175 -7.12 -10.56 -4.02
C LEU A 175 -8.40 -10.18 -4.76
N LYS A 176 -8.54 -8.90 -5.09
CA LYS A 176 -9.67 -8.40 -5.87
C LYS A 176 -9.24 -7.31 -6.83
N THR A 177 -9.99 -7.17 -7.91
CA THR A 177 -9.97 -5.97 -8.77
C THR A 177 -11.09 -5.00 -8.31
N PRO A 178 -11.24 -3.80 -8.90
CA PRO A 178 -12.24 -2.82 -8.45
C PRO A 178 -13.68 -3.36 -8.51
N ASP A 179 -13.99 -4.07 -9.60
CA ASP A 179 -15.35 -4.52 -9.92
C ASP A 179 -15.55 -6.04 -9.73
N SER A 180 -14.51 -6.78 -9.37
CA SER A 180 -14.57 -8.24 -9.25
C SER A 180 -14.71 -8.73 -7.82
N VAL A 181 -15.14 -10.00 -7.71
CA VAL A 181 -15.22 -10.75 -6.47
C VAL A 181 -13.83 -11.02 -5.88
N ALA A 182 -13.78 -11.10 -4.56
CA ALA A 182 -12.53 -11.26 -3.83
C ALA A 182 -12.11 -12.74 -3.77
N LEU A 183 -10.99 -13.08 -4.39
CA LEU A 183 -10.40 -14.41 -4.39
C LEU A 183 -9.58 -14.60 -3.11
N PRO A 184 -9.94 -15.55 -2.22
CA PRO A 184 -9.15 -15.85 -1.04
C PRO A 184 -7.84 -16.55 -1.43
N ILE A 185 -6.71 -15.99 -0.98
CA ILE A 185 -5.37 -16.59 -1.16
C ILE A 185 -4.93 -17.31 0.12
N TYR A 186 -5.30 -16.74 1.27
CA TYR A 186 -4.90 -17.24 2.58
C TYR A 186 -6.03 -17.03 3.59
N SER A 187 -6.22 -18.00 4.46
CA SER A 187 -7.08 -17.91 5.64
C SER A 187 -6.41 -18.65 6.79
N SER A 188 -6.20 -17.97 7.91
CA SER A 188 -5.81 -18.62 9.15
C SER A 188 -7.05 -19.18 9.86
N VAL A 189 -6.88 -20.33 10.48
CA VAL A 189 -7.95 -21.07 11.17
C VAL A 189 -8.07 -20.65 12.65
N VAL A 190 -7.31 -19.63 13.06
CA VAL A 190 -7.24 -19.18 14.46
C VAL A 190 -8.44 -18.28 14.75
N ALA A 191 -9.22 -18.65 15.77
CA ALA A 191 -10.38 -17.87 16.18
C ALA A 191 -9.97 -16.43 16.53
N PRO A 192 -10.74 -15.41 16.09
CA PRO A 192 -10.37 -14.00 16.27
C PRO A 192 -10.26 -13.56 17.75
N ALA A 193 -10.77 -14.36 18.68
CA ALA A 193 -10.71 -14.10 20.12
C ALA A 193 -9.32 -14.30 20.74
N ASP A 194 -8.48 -15.17 20.17
CA ASP A 194 -7.17 -15.50 20.76
C ASP A 194 -6.04 -14.59 20.27
N LEU A 195 -6.24 -13.92 19.13
CA LEU A 195 -5.29 -12.93 18.59
C LEU A 195 -5.26 -11.61 19.40
N VAL A 196 -6.37 -11.24 20.05
CA VAL A 196 -6.46 -10.04 20.90
C VAL A 196 -5.72 -10.21 22.23
N LYS A 197 -5.54 -11.44 22.70
CA LYS A 197 -4.87 -11.74 23.98
C LYS A 197 -3.34 -11.78 23.85
N ALA A 198 -2.81 -12.14 22.68
CA ALA A 198 -1.37 -12.20 22.44
C ALA A 198 -0.69 -10.82 22.48
N ASP A 199 -1.39 -9.75 22.09
CA ASP A 199 -0.88 -8.37 22.18
C ASP A 199 -0.83 -7.83 23.64
N ARG A 200 -1.54 -8.45 24.59
CA ARG A 200 -1.61 -8.00 26.00
C ARG A 200 -0.60 -8.69 26.92
N ALA A 201 -0.09 -9.86 26.53
CA ALA A 201 0.93 -10.59 27.27
C ALA A 201 2.27 -10.44 26.53
N GLY A 202 3.12 -9.54 27.00
CA GLY A 202 4.40 -9.26 26.37
C GLY A 202 5.29 -10.48 26.17
N GLY A 203 6.02 -10.46 25.06
CA GLY A 203 7.32 -11.11 24.91
C GLY A 203 7.31 -12.63 24.73
N LYS A 204 7.21 -13.09 23.47
CA LYS A 204 8.12 -14.10 22.88
C LYS A 204 7.82 -14.26 21.39
N ALA A 205 8.85 -14.12 20.57
CA ALA A 205 8.81 -14.57 19.19
C ALA A 205 8.64 -16.10 19.16
N PRO A 206 7.94 -16.65 18.17
CA PRO A 206 8.42 -17.89 17.59
C PRO A 206 8.39 -17.91 16.05
N VAL A 207 9.58 -18.17 15.52
CA VAL A 207 9.98 -19.18 14.52
C VAL A 207 9.15 -19.36 13.25
N ALA A 208 9.87 -19.19 12.12
CA ALA A 208 9.47 -19.51 10.76
C ALA A 208 9.03 -20.97 10.57
N PRO A 209 8.08 -21.26 9.66
CA PRO A 209 7.72 -22.63 9.31
C PRO A 209 8.65 -23.14 8.20
N ALA A 210 9.76 -23.74 8.59
CA ALA A 210 10.37 -24.82 7.83
C ALA A 210 10.04 -26.09 8.61
N ASP A 211 9.20 -26.96 8.04
CA ASP A 211 9.08 -28.42 8.31
C ASP A 211 7.65 -28.91 8.02
N LEU A 212 7.34 -29.08 6.73
CA LEU A 212 6.23 -29.92 6.26
C LEU A 212 6.67 -30.71 5.01
N VAL A 213 7.81 -31.40 5.09
CA VAL A 213 8.14 -32.48 4.15
C VAL A 213 8.88 -33.59 4.91
N LYS A 214 8.12 -34.49 5.55
CA LYS A 214 8.36 -35.95 5.67
C LYS A 214 7.43 -36.56 6.73
N ALA A 215 7.04 -37.82 6.49
CA ALA A 215 6.04 -38.64 7.17
C ALA A 215 4.59 -38.31 6.74
N ASP A 216 3.78 -39.20 6.17
CA ASP A 216 3.72 -40.65 6.28
C ASP A 216 3.37 -41.36 4.95
N ARG A 217 4.17 -42.38 4.62
CA ARG A 217 3.83 -43.44 3.66
C ARG A 217 3.61 -44.73 4.45
N LYS A 218 2.35 -45.14 4.70
CA LYS A 218 1.90 -46.55 4.61
C LYS A 218 0.40 -46.71 4.95
N GLY A 219 -0.32 -47.33 4.00
CA GLY A 219 -1.52 -48.19 4.15
C GLY A 219 -2.76 -47.55 4.78
N GLY A 220 -3.96 -47.51 4.18
CA GLY A 220 -4.54 -48.31 3.10
C GLY A 220 -5.82 -48.98 3.60
N LYS A 221 -7.01 -48.44 3.29
CA LYS A 221 -8.16 -49.17 2.70
C LYS A 221 -9.41 -48.30 2.52
N ALA A 222 -9.97 -48.48 1.33
CA ALA A 222 -11.27 -48.14 0.76
C ALA A 222 -12.45 -47.74 1.68
N ALA A 223 -13.16 -46.68 1.27
CA ALA A 223 -14.62 -46.61 1.31
C ALA A 223 -15.15 -45.64 0.22
N ALA A 224 -15.83 -46.26 -0.75
CA ALA A 224 -16.87 -45.79 -1.69
C ALA A 224 -17.20 -44.28 -1.86
N ALA A 225 -17.09 -43.81 -3.11
CA ALA A 225 -18.00 -42.84 -3.76
C ALA A 225 -19.37 -43.53 -4.01
N PRO A 226 -20.53 -42.86 -4.28
CA PRO A 226 -20.73 -41.71 -5.21
C PRO A 226 -21.93 -40.78 -4.80
N PRO A 227 -22.62 -40.01 -5.67
CA PRO A 227 -22.24 -39.25 -6.89
C PRO A 227 -22.61 -37.74 -6.84
N LEU A 228 -22.13 -37.00 -7.84
CA LEU A 228 -22.53 -35.63 -8.23
C LEU A 228 -24.00 -35.52 -8.70
N ALA A 229 -24.64 -34.37 -8.42
CA ALA A 229 -25.45 -33.51 -9.33
C ALA A 229 -26.37 -32.55 -8.53
N PRO A 230 -27.02 -31.52 -9.12
CA PRO A 230 -26.51 -30.48 -10.02
C PRO A 230 -26.95 -29.05 -9.59
N ALA A 231 -26.59 -28.06 -10.42
CA ALA A 231 -26.97 -26.65 -10.34
C ALA A 231 -28.48 -26.37 -10.19
N VAL A 232 -28.84 -25.34 -9.39
CA VAL A 232 -30.06 -24.53 -9.57
C VAL A 232 -29.82 -23.09 -9.10
N ALA A 233 -30.23 -22.15 -9.94
CA ALA A 233 -30.28 -20.70 -9.75
C ALA A 233 -31.34 -20.28 -8.72
N ALA A 234 -31.13 -19.14 -8.03
CA ALA A 234 -32.23 -18.25 -7.61
C ALA A 234 -31.70 -16.91 -7.07
N VAL A 235 -32.09 -15.85 -7.79
CA VAL A 235 -32.47 -14.48 -7.38
C VAL A 235 -31.47 -13.62 -6.62
#